data_AF-A0A7S3LHN5-F1
#
_entry.id   AF-A0A7S3LHN5-F1
#
_cell.length_a   1.000
_cell.length_b   1.000
_cell.length_c   1.000
_cell.angle_alpha   90.00
_cell.angle_beta   90.00
_cell.angle_gamma   90.00
#
_symmetry.space_group_name_H-M   'P 1'
#
loop_
_entity.id
_entity.type
_entity.pdbx_description
1 polymer ?
#
loop_
_entity_poly.entity_id
_entity_poly.type
_entity_poly.pdbx_seq_one_letter_code
_entity_poly.pdbx_strand_id
1 'polypeptide(L)'
;GFSLVKRKPNSKEEVVPMIRLSDWIKNELIGRIIPTTTYGNYEGGPKVVMKTDIEASEYAVLPDLMMSGALCEVNVAFGEFHPHFAPINQTGQEIDLSTAVKVRALQHGIKQVIQGASMCKTRFIEGDSEAYLLDGMPYPQPDSINSTQV
;
A
#
# COMPACT_ATOMS: atom_id res chain seq x y z
N GLY A 1 7.91 -9.33 0.30
CA GLY A 1 7.90 -8.68 -1.02
C GLY A 1 8.13 -9.74 -2.08
N PHE A 2 7.48 -9.60 -3.22
CA PHE A 2 7.74 -10.39 -4.41
C PHE A 2 8.40 -9.46 -5.44
N SER A 3 9.41 -9.95 -6.14
CA SER A 3 10.10 -9.19 -7.18
C SER A 3 9.85 -9.84 -8.53
N LEU A 4 9.50 -9.04 -9.52
CA LEU A 4 9.39 -9.52 -10.90
C LEU A 4 10.79 -9.75 -11.44
N VAL A 5 11.15 -11.02 -11.64
CA VAL A 5 12.40 -11.40 -12.30
C VAL A 5 12.15 -11.69 -13.77
N LYS A 6 13.10 -11.32 -14.63
CA LYS A 6 13.05 -11.72 -16.05
C LYS A 6 12.88 -13.23 -16.14
N ARG A 7 11.85 -13.64 -16.87
CA ARG A 7 11.53 -15.05 -17.13
C ARG A 7 12.77 -15.75 -17.69
N LYS A 8 13.27 -16.77 -17.00
CA LYS A 8 14.37 -17.60 -17.49
C LYS A 8 13.84 -18.51 -18.63
N PRO A 9 14.65 -18.83 -19.64
CA PRO A 9 14.28 -19.87 -20.61
C PRO A 9 13.90 -21.15 -19.86
N ASN A 10 12.76 -21.76 -20.21
CA ASN A 10 12.20 -22.97 -19.61
C ASN A 10 11.62 -22.83 -18.18
N SER A 11 11.39 -21.63 -17.66
CA SER A 11 10.64 -21.48 -16.42
C SER A 11 9.16 -21.83 -16.63
N LYS A 12 8.64 -22.70 -15.75
CA LYS A 12 7.22 -23.06 -15.71
C LYS A 12 6.40 -21.91 -15.14
N GLU A 13 5.20 -21.74 -15.66
CA GLU A 13 4.22 -20.83 -15.10
C GLU A 13 3.66 -21.46 -13.83
N GLU A 14 3.63 -20.69 -12.75
CA GLU A 14 2.98 -21.07 -11.51
C GLU A 14 1.68 -20.30 -11.40
N VAL A 15 0.57 -21.02 -11.17
CA VAL A 15 -0.72 -20.40 -10.94
C VAL A 15 -0.81 -20.06 -9.46
N VAL A 16 -0.74 -18.77 -9.15
CA VAL A 16 -0.87 -18.28 -7.78
C VAL A 16 -2.32 -17.84 -7.56
N PRO A 17 -3.03 -18.37 -6.54
CA PRO A 17 -4.36 -17.89 -6.22
C PRO A 17 -4.29 -16.42 -5.79
N MET A 18 -5.08 -15.59 -6.46
CA MET A 18 -5.18 -14.16 -6.17
C MET A 18 -6.31 -13.92 -5.18
N ILE A 19 -6.05 -13.13 -4.14
CA ILE A 19 -7.07 -12.66 -3.20
C ILE A 19 -7.28 -11.17 -3.46
N ARG A 20 -8.55 -10.76 -3.52
CA ARG A 20 -8.90 -9.35 -3.57
C ARG A 20 -8.61 -8.71 -2.21
N LEU A 21 -7.74 -7.71 -2.19
CA LEU A 21 -7.26 -7.10 -0.94
C LEU A 21 -8.39 -6.53 -0.08
N SER A 22 -9.44 -5.95 -0.69
CA SER A 22 -10.60 -5.47 0.07
C SER A 22 -11.28 -6.56 0.87
N ASP A 23 -11.43 -7.74 0.26
CA ASP A 23 -12.14 -8.86 0.87
C ASP A 23 -11.29 -9.45 2.00
N TRP A 24 -9.98 -9.54 1.78
CA TRP A 24 -9.05 -9.94 2.83
C TRP A 24 -9.09 -8.99 4.02
N ILE A 25 -9.05 -7.67 3.82
CA ILE A 25 -9.11 -6.71 4.93
C ILE A 25 -10.42 -6.87 5.71
N LYS A 26 -11.55 -6.97 5.01
CA LYS A 26 -12.86 -7.05 5.67
C LYS A 26 -13.06 -8.36 6.42
N ASN A 27 -12.61 -9.48 5.86
CA ASN A 27 -12.80 -10.80 6.44
C ASN A 27 -11.78 -11.12 7.53
N GLU A 28 -10.53 -10.70 7.34
CA GLU A 28 -9.42 -11.12 8.18
C GLU A 28 -9.01 -10.06 9.19
N LEU A 29 -9.23 -8.77 8.95
CA LEU A 29 -8.67 -7.70 9.78
C LEU A 29 -9.68 -7.19 10.82
N ILE A 30 -10.93 -6.95 10.41
CA ILE A 30 -11.96 -6.32 11.28
C ILE A 30 -12.20 -7.10 12.57
N GLY A 31 -12.16 -8.44 12.51
CA GLY A 31 -12.39 -9.31 13.66
C GLY A 31 -11.17 -9.55 14.56
N ARG A 32 -9.98 -9.01 14.22
CA ARG A 32 -8.76 -9.29 14.99
C ARG A 32 -8.72 -8.49 16.29
N ILE A 33 -8.30 -9.18 17.35
CA ILE A 33 -7.94 -8.53 18.61
C ILE A 33 -6.61 -7.82 18.39
N ILE A 34 -6.64 -6.49 18.36
CA ILE A 34 -5.43 -5.69 18.27
C ILE A 34 -4.70 -5.78 19.62
N PRO A 35 -3.39 -6.12 19.63
CA PRO A 35 -2.62 -6.19 20.87
C PRO A 35 -2.71 -4.90 21.66
N THR A 36 -3.06 -5.01 22.95
CA THR A 36 -3.17 -3.86 23.85
C THR A 36 -1.81 -3.38 24.36
N THR A 37 -0.80 -4.26 24.34
CA THR A 37 0.58 -3.92 24.70
C THR A 37 1.34 -3.41 23.48
N THR A 38 1.83 -2.18 23.56
CA THR A 38 2.71 -1.56 22.56
C THR A 38 4.13 -1.46 23.08
N TYR A 39 5.13 -1.68 22.20
CA TYR A 39 6.54 -1.42 22.54
C TYR A 39 6.81 0.09 22.52
N GLY A 40 6.55 0.78 23.63
CA GLY A 40 6.74 2.23 23.75
C GLY A 40 5.48 2.96 24.23
N ASN A 41 5.63 4.24 24.58
CA ASN A 41 4.54 5.13 25.01
C ASN A 41 3.98 5.87 23.80
N TYR A 42 3.05 5.23 23.07
CA TYR A 42 2.37 5.85 21.93
C TYR A 42 0.99 6.36 22.33
N GLU A 43 0.74 7.65 22.13
CA GLU A 43 -0.58 8.23 22.33
C GLU A 43 -1.60 7.66 21.34
N GLY A 44 -2.81 7.37 21.82
CA GLY A 44 -3.91 6.90 20.98
C GLY A 44 -3.96 5.39 20.73
N GLY A 45 -3.10 4.61 21.37
CA GLY A 45 -3.13 3.14 21.34
C GLY A 45 -2.70 2.53 20.00
N PRO A 46 -2.81 1.19 19.86
CA PRO A 46 -2.35 0.48 18.68
C PRO A 46 -3.16 0.88 17.43
N LYS A 47 -2.50 0.84 16.26
CA LYS A 47 -3.06 1.25 14.97
C LYS A 47 -2.84 0.19 13.92
N VAL A 48 -3.78 0.10 12.97
CA VAL A 48 -3.62 -0.66 11.74
C VAL A 48 -3.00 0.27 10.70
N VAL A 49 -1.81 -0.07 10.24
CA VAL A 49 -1.06 0.70 9.24
C VAL A 49 -0.82 -0.19 8.02
N MET A 50 -0.98 0.38 6.83
CA MET A 50 -0.76 -0.31 5.55
C MET A 50 0.23 0.51 4.71
N LYS A 51 1.21 -0.17 4.09
CA LYS A 51 2.01 0.39 2.98
C LYS A 51 1.48 -0.17 1.66
N THR A 52 1.23 0.68 0.67
CA THR A 52 0.79 0.33 -0.68
C THR A 52 1.77 0.86 -1.70
N ASP A 53 2.62 -0.03 -2.16
CA ASP A 53 3.68 0.22 -3.13
C ASP A 53 3.67 -1.01 -4.03
N ILE A 54 2.95 -0.87 -5.14
CA ILE A 54 2.50 -1.98 -5.99
C ILE A 54 2.63 -1.64 -7.47
N GLU A 55 3.57 -0.77 -7.80
CA GLU A 55 4.11 -0.56 -9.15
C GLU A 55 3.00 -0.36 -10.20
N ALA A 56 2.27 0.76 -10.10
CA ALA A 56 1.11 1.15 -10.92
C ALA A 56 -0.19 0.37 -10.65
N SER A 57 -0.19 -0.66 -9.80
CA SER A 57 -1.44 -1.32 -9.42
C SER A 57 -2.29 -0.47 -8.47
N GLU A 58 -1.78 0.68 -7.98
CA GLU A 58 -2.52 1.59 -7.11
C GLU A 58 -3.80 2.11 -7.78
N TYR A 59 -3.77 2.29 -9.10
CA TYR A 59 -4.91 2.76 -9.90
C TYR A 59 -6.04 1.72 -10.02
N ALA A 60 -5.80 0.47 -9.66
CA ALA A 60 -6.83 -0.56 -9.51
C ALA A 60 -7.19 -0.81 -8.04
N VAL A 61 -6.18 -0.93 -7.19
CA VAL A 61 -6.37 -1.38 -5.80
C VAL A 61 -6.94 -0.27 -4.92
N LEU A 62 -6.47 0.98 -5.01
CA LEU A 62 -6.98 2.05 -4.14
C LEU A 62 -8.45 2.37 -4.40
N PRO A 63 -8.93 2.52 -5.66
CA PRO A 63 -10.35 2.67 -5.92
C PRO A 63 -11.20 1.53 -5.35
N ASP A 64 -10.73 0.29 -5.51
CA ASP A 64 -11.42 -0.89 -4.99
C ASP A 64 -11.55 -0.88 -3.45
N LEU A 65 -10.46 -0.54 -2.75
CA LEU A 65 -10.45 -0.38 -1.30
C LEU A 65 -11.38 0.74 -0.83
N MET A 66 -11.43 1.85 -1.56
CA MET A 66 -12.32 2.97 -1.26
C MET A 66 -13.79 2.59 -1.45
N MET A 67 -14.13 2.04 -2.61
CA MET A 67 -15.52 1.70 -2.97
C MET A 67 -16.09 0.57 -2.11
N SER A 68 -15.26 -0.38 -1.70
CA SER A 68 -15.66 -1.46 -0.80
C SER A 68 -15.77 -1.05 0.68
N GLY A 69 -15.29 0.15 1.02
CA GLY A 69 -15.14 0.64 2.39
C GLY A 69 -13.98 0.00 3.18
N ALA A 70 -13.25 -0.95 2.58
CA ALA A 70 -12.15 -1.65 3.24
C ALA A 70 -11.02 -0.70 3.64
N LEU A 71 -10.79 0.38 2.87
CA LEU A 71 -9.79 1.38 3.21
C LEU A 71 -10.03 1.95 4.62
N CYS A 72 -11.30 2.22 4.97
CA CYS A 72 -11.71 2.81 6.25
C CYS A 72 -11.46 1.92 7.47
N GLU A 73 -11.03 0.68 7.28
CA GLU A 73 -10.62 -0.19 8.37
C GLU A 73 -9.17 0.02 8.80
N VAL A 74 -8.39 0.70 7.98
CA VAL A 74 -6.99 1.05 8.23
C VAL A 74 -6.90 2.46 8.82
N ASN A 75 -6.08 2.67 9.84
CA ASN A 75 -5.87 4.01 10.42
C ASN A 75 -4.98 4.88 9.54
N VAL A 76 -3.91 4.30 9.00
CA VAL A 76 -2.98 5.01 8.13
C VAL A 76 -2.61 4.14 6.94
N ALA A 77 -2.79 4.68 5.74
CA ALA A 77 -2.33 4.08 4.51
C ALA A 77 -1.21 4.96 3.94
N PHE A 78 0.00 4.40 3.87
CA PHE A 78 1.14 5.01 3.19
C PHE A 78 1.17 4.46 1.78
N GLY A 79 1.14 5.31 0.76
CA GLY A 79 1.18 4.84 -0.62
C GLY A 79 2.08 5.65 -1.52
N GLU A 80 2.45 5.05 -2.63
CA GLU A 80 3.20 5.72 -3.68
C GLU A 80 2.49 5.51 -5.02
N PHE A 81 2.22 6.60 -5.73
CA PHE A 81 1.68 6.52 -7.07
C PHE A 81 2.80 6.56 -8.09
N HIS A 82 2.70 5.69 -9.08
CA HIS A 82 3.73 5.52 -10.10
C HIS A 82 3.25 5.95 -11.50
N PRO A 83 2.98 7.24 -11.76
CA PRO A 83 2.40 7.71 -13.03
C PRO A 83 3.35 7.57 -14.22
N HIS A 84 4.64 7.34 -13.97
CA HIS A 84 5.65 7.16 -15.01
C HIS A 84 5.55 5.80 -15.72
N PHE A 85 4.81 4.83 -15.17
CA PHE A 85 4.48 3.58 -15.86
C PHE A 85 3.40 3.72 -16.95
N ALA A 86 2.85 4.92 -17.16
CA ALA A 86 1.93 5.14 -18.26
C ALA A 86 2.60 4.83 -19.63
N PRO A 87 1.91 4.14 -20.56
CA PRO A 87 0.52 3.69 -20.48
C PRO A 87 0.33 2.48 -19.56
N ILE A 88 -0.71 2.52 -18.71
CA ILE A 88 -1.06 1.40 -17.83
C ILE A 88 -2.21 0.63 -18.48
N ASN A 89 -2.00 -0.65 -18.75
CA ASN A 89 -3.02 -1.52 -19.31
C ASN A 89 -3.64 -2.36 -18.19
N GLN A 90 -4.84 -1.96 -17.73
CA GLN A 90 -5.60 -2.72 -16.73
C GLN A 90 -6.82 -3.35 -17.39
N THR A 91 -6.84 -4.67 -17.43
CA THR A 91 -7.97 -5.44 -17.97
C THR A 91 -9.22 -5.23 -17.11
N GLY A 92 -10.35 -4.92 -17.74
CA GLY A 92 -11.64 -4.80 -17.05
C GLY A 92 -11.91 -3.43 -16.40
N GLN A 93 -11.05 -2.44 -16.62
CA GLN A 93 -11.35 -1.04 -16.27
C GLN A 93 -11.73 -0.22 -17.50
N GLU A 94 -12.77 0.60 -17.37
CA GLU A 94 -13.18 1.58 -18.39
C GLU A 94 -12.37 2.88 -18.33
N ILE A 95 -11.48 3.02 -17.35
CA ILE A 95 -10.71 4.25 -17.15
C ILE A 95 -9.53 4.28 -18.12
N ASP A 96 -9.43 5.37 -18.86
CA ASP A 96 -8.36 5.59 -19.82
C ASP A 96 -7.05 5.99 -19.12
N LEU A 97 -6.11 5.06 -19.04
CA LEU A 97 -4.77 5.25 -18.47
C LEU A 97 -3.66 5.28 -19.54
N SER A 98 -4.01 5.68 -20.77
CA SER A 98 -3.09 5.69 -21.92
C SER A 98 -1.96 6.72 -21.84
N THR A 99 -2.09 7.74 -20.99
CA THR A 99 -1.09 8.81 -20.88
C THR A 99 -0.81 9.18 -19.44
N ALA A 100 0.42 9.63 -19.15
CA ALA A 100 0.80 10.10 -17.82
C ALA A 100 -0.10 11.25 -17.31
N VAL A 101 -0.64 12.08 -18.23
CA VAL A 101 -1.58 13.15 -17.88
C VAL A 101 -2.88 12.58 -17.32
N LYS A 102 -3.46 11.56 -17.96
CA LYS A 102 -4.70 10.92 -17.51
C LYS A 102 -4.49 10.16 -16.20
N VAL A 103 -3.36 9.46 -16.10
CA VAL A 103 -2.97 8.73 -14.88
C VAL A 103 -2.82 9.68 -13.69
N ARG A 104 -2.16 10.84 -13.87
CA ARG A 104 -2.06 11.88 -12.83
C ARG A 104 -3.43 12.50 -12.48
N ALA A 105 -4.31 12.67 -13.46
CA ALA A 105 -5.67 13.15 -13.20
C ALA A 105 -6.44 12.16 -12.32
N LEU A 106 -6.35 10.85 -12.60
CA LEU A 106 -6.94 9.81 -11.75
C LEU A 106 -6.32 9.80 -10.35
N GLN A 107 -4.97 9.84 -10.24
CA GLN A 107 -4.27 9.96 -8.96
C GLN A 107 -4.82 11.11 -8.12
N HIS A 108 -4.97 12.29 -8.74
CA HIS A 108 -5.49 13.47 -8.06
C HIS A 108 -6.93 13.25 -7.58
N GLY A 109 -7.79 12.66 -8.42
CA GLY A 109 -9.17 12.31 -8.05
C GLY A 109 -9.23 11.33 -6.89
N ILE A 110 -8.44 10.25 -6.93
CA ILE A 110 -8.34 9.27 -5.84
C ILE A 110 -7.95 9.96 -4.54
N LYS A 111 -6.90 10.79 -4.55
CA LYS A 111 -6.43 11.51 -3.37
C LYS A 111 -7.50 12.45 -2.80
N GLN A 112 -8.19 13.21 -3.65
CA GLN A 112 -9.26 14.10 -3.21
C GLN A 112 -10.39 13.34 -2.52
N VAL A 113 -10.81 12.20 -3.09
CA VAL A 113 -11.89 11.40 -2.50
C VAL A 113 -11.47 10.81 -1.16
N ILE A 114 -10.25 10.27 -1.04
CA ILE A 114 -9.75 9.74 0.24
C ILE A 114 -9.68 10.86 1.30
N GLN A 115 -9.11 12.00 0.95
CA GLN A 115 -8.95 13.13 1.87
C GLN A 115 -10.28 13.79 2.25
N GLY A 116 -11.27 13.76 1.35
CA GLY A 116 -12.61 14.30 1.57
C GLY A 116 -13.54 13.37 2.36
N ALA A 117 -13.17 12.11 2.58
CA ALA A 117 -14.01 11.13 3.25
C ALA A 117 -14.02 11.31 4.78
N SER A 118 -14.77 12.29 5.28
CA SER A 118 -14.82 12.66 6.70
C SER A 118 -15.30 11.55 7.65
N MET A 119 -16.03 10.55 7.16
CA MET A 119 -16.47 9.39 7.95
C MET A 119 -15.45 8.25 7.99
N CYS A 120 -14.34 8.37 7.27
CA CYS A 120 -13.30 7.36 7.16
C CYS A 120 -12.16 7.68 8.14
N LYS A 121 -11.78 6.73 9.00
CA LYS A 121 -10.67 6.95 9.97
C LYS A 121 -9.29 6.97 9.31
N THR A 122 -9.21 6.65 8.02
CA THR A 122 -7.95 6.48 7.31
C THR A 122 -7.32 7.82 6.96
N ARG A 123 -6.08 7.99 7.38
CA ARG A 123 -5.20 9.02 6.85
C ARG A 123 -4.34 8.42 5.73
N PHE A 124 -4.48 8.94 4.50
CA PHE A 124 -3.58 8.58 3.40
C PHE A 124 -2.38 9.52 3.35
N ILE A 125 -1.19 8.94 3.24
CA ILE A 125 0.08 9.66 3.19
C ILE A 125 0.79 9.18 1.93
N GLU A 126 1.09 10.11 1.05
CA GLU A 126 1.93 9.82 -0.10
C GLU A 126 3.39 10.05 0.28
N GLY A 127 4.25 9.10 -0.06
CA GLY A 127 5.69 9.22 0.15
C GLY A 127 6.44 8.31 -0.82
N ASP A 128 7.48 8.87 -1.43
CA ASP A 128 8.43 8.15 -2.30
C ASP A 128 9.34 7.31 -1.40
N SER A 129 9.20 5.99 -1.45
CA SER A 129 9.94 5.09 -0.58
C SER A 129 11.31 4.69 -1.14
N GLU A 130 11.53 4.98 -2.41
CA GLU A 130 12.68 4.67 -3.25
C GLU A 130 13.74 5.78 -3.11
N ALA A 131 13.35 6.94 -2.57
CA ALA A 131 14.25 8.03 -2.21
C ALA A 131 15.44 7.58 -1.34
N TYR A 132 15.25 6.59 -0.45
CA TYR A 132 16.31 6.07 0.41
C TYR A 132 17.27 5.10 -0.30
N LEU A 133 16.92 4.57 -1.47
CA LEU A 133 17.83 3.71 -2.24
C LEU A 133 18.98 4.54 -2.85
N LEU A 134 18.76 5.85 -3.02
CA LEU A 134 19.67 6.77 -3.72
C LEU A 134 20.22 7.90 -2.84
N ASP A 135 19.83 7.99 -1.58
CA ASP A 135 20.26 9.07 -0.68
C ASP A 135 21.70 8.89 -0.15
N GLY A 136 22.30 7.72 -0.38
CA GLY A 136 23.65 7.38 0.09
C GLY A 136 23.75 7.22 1.61
N MET A 137 22.63 7.25 2.32
CA MET A 137 22.58 7.06 3.77
C MET A 137 22.55 5.57 4.08
N PRO A 138 23.38 5.09 5.03
CA PRO A 138 23.32 3.70 5.46
C PRO A 138 21.96 3.42 6.12
N TYR A 139 21.42 2.21 5.90
CA TYR A 139 20.22 1.76 6.60
C TYR A 139 20.40 1.91 8.12
N PRO A 140 19.34 2.30 8.87
CA PRO A 140 19.41 2.34 10.32
C PRO A 140 19.81 0.96 10.85
N GLN A 141 20.90 0.91 11.60
CA GLN A 141 21.30 -0.32 12.28
C GLN A 141 20.47 -0.44 13.57
N PRO A 142 20.00 -1.66 13.91
CA PRO A 142 19.37 -1.87 15.20
C PRO A 142 20.36 -1.47 16.30
N ASP A 143 19.86 -0.79 17.34
CA ASP A 143 20.65 -0.55 18.53
C ASP A 143 21.22 -1.89 19.01
N SER A 144 22.53 -1.93 19.23
CA SER A 144 23.19 -3.13 19.73
C SER A 144 22.47 -3.58 21.00
N ILE A 145 21.78 -4.71 20.94
CA ILE A 145 21.12 -5.30 22.10
C ILE A 145 22.23 -5.59 23.10
N ASN A 146 22.34 -4.76 24.15
CA ASN A 146 23.18 -5.08 25.30
C ASN A 146 22.58 -6.33 25.95
N SER A 147 23.20 -7.46 25.68
CA SER A 147 22.84 -8.83 26.09
C SER A 147 22.84 -9.10 27.60
N THR A 148 22.61 -8.09 28.45
CA THR A 148 22.74 -8.19 29.91
C THR A 148 21.43 -8.06 30.69
N GLN A 149 20.27 -8.34 30.09
CA GLN A 149 19.03 -8.53 30.86
C GLN A 149 18.30 -9.81 30.42
N VAL A 150 18.75 -10.93 30.99
CA VAL A 150 17.96 -12.15 31.23
C VAL A 150 18.12 -12.49 32.70
#